data_AF-A0A958XEJ8-F1
#
_entry.id   AF-A0A958XEJ8-F1
#
_cell.length_a   1.000
_cell.length_b   1.000
_cell.length_c   1.000
_cell.angle_alpha   90.00
_cell.angle_beta   90.00
_cell.angle_gamma   90.00
#
_symmetry.space_group_name_H-M   'P 1'
#
loop_
_entity.id
_entity.type
_entity.pdbx_description
1 polymer ?
#
loop_
_entity_poly.entity_id
_entity_poly.type
_entity_poly.pdbx_seq_one_letter_code
_entity_poly.pdbx_strand_id
1 'polypeptide(L)'
;MPLLLVAQAGEIQFFVTPNGKAENRGTLERPFATAEQARDAIRRARLHGEARAATVFFREGEYYLKNSLVLDERDGGAPEHPVRYAAYKREKVTFCGSKRLSPSTFKTLNSGAIYERLQPEMRGKILAVDLKKAGIADFGAMKQHGFGLVAEPAPLELFIDGERQPLARYPNEGFLPIGRVYDPGSVPRNGDFSNRGARFGYEYDRPARWQKAKDIWLHGRFSFGFNDDHLLVAAIDTAERSIRTAQPHLYGVVSSLYPDSSKWSDMAGLSLRGYYTYNLPEEIDRPGEWYLDRTTGMLYLYPPEGFEQARFEVSMLEAPMIELRNAAYLSFEGITF
;
A
#
# COMPACT_ATOMS: atom_id res chain seq x y z
N MET A 1 -65.49 11.70 6.81
CA MET A 1 -64.05 12.02 6.79
C MET A 1 -63.40 11.15 5.73
N PRO A 2 -62.69 11.69 4.73
CA PRO A 2 -62.00 10.85 3.77
C PRO A 2 -60.78 10.22 4.43
N LEU A 3 -60.59 8.92 4.19
CA LEU A 3 -59.41 8.17 4.57
C LEU A 3 -58.25 8.66 3.69
N LEU A 4 -57.27 9.36 4.27
CA LEU A 4 -56.07 9.76 3.57
C LEU A 4 -55.16 8.52 3.46
N LEU A 5 -55.14 7.88 2.30
CA LEU A 5 -54.19 6.81 2.00
C LEU A 5 -52.82 7.47 1.72
N VAL A 6 -51.95 7.52 2.73
CA VAL A 6 -50.56 7.94 2.53
C VAL A 6 -49.83 6.75 1.90
N ALA A 7 -49.68 6.75 0.58
CA ALA A 7 -48.77 5.84 -0.09
C ALA A 7 -47.34 6.18 0.37
N GLN A 8 -46.73 5.30 1.15
CA GLN A 8 -45.31 5.41 1.49
C GLN A 8 -44.53 5.24 0.18
N ALA A 9 -43.93 6.32 -0.33
CA ALA A 9 -43.13 6.27 -1.54
C ALA A 9 -41.99 5.27 -1.35
N GLY A 10 -41.94 4.22 -2.18
CA GLY A 10 -40.95 3.16 -2.08
C GLY A 10 -39.52 3.67 -2.26
N GLU A 11 -38.54 2.94 -1.74
CA GLU A 11 -37.09 3.21 -1.86
C GLU A 11 -36.66 3.47 -3.32
N ILE A 12 -35.77 4.44 -3.55
CA ILE A 12 -35.11 4.63 -4.85
C ILE A 12 -34.02 3.59 -5.01
N GLN A 13 -33.97 2.92 -6.16
CA GLN A 13 -32.91 1.98 -6.46
C GLN A 13 -32.14 2.42 -7.70
N PHE A 14 -30.82 2.47 -7.57
CA PHE A 14 -29.90 2.66 -8.68
C PHE A 14 -28.99 1.44 -8.82
N PHE A 15 -28.63 1.10 -10.05
CA PHE A 15 -27.74 -0.01 -10.36
C PHE A 15 -26.48 0.51 -11.03
N VAL A 16 -25.34 -0.05 -10.65
CA VAL A 16 -24.01 0.26 -11.19
C VAL A 16 -23.36 -1.04 -11.66
N THR A 17 -22.66 -1.03 -12.79
CA THR A 17 -21.90 -2.19 -13.28
C THR A 17 -20.62 -1.72 -13.99
N PRO A 18 -19.52 -2.50 -14.00
CA PRO A 18 -18.27 -2.08 -14.63
C PRO A 18 -18.40 -1.80 -16.13
N ASN A 19 -19.38 -2.43 -16.78
CA ASN A 19 -19.70 -2.26 -18.21
C ASN A 19 -20.87 -1.28 -18.46
N GLY A 20 -21.24 -0.49 -17.44
CA GLY A 20 -22.29 0.52 -17.55
C GLY A 20 -21.88 1.64 -18.50
N LYS A 21 -22.80 2.55 -18.80
CA LYS A 21 -22.54 3.68 -19.70
C LYS A 21 -22.83 5.03 -19.04
N ALA A 22 -22.17 6.07 -19.52
CA ALA A 22 -22.30 7.42 -18.99
C ALA A 22 -23.74 7.96 -19.11
N GLU A 23 -24.42 7.61 -20.19
CA GLU A 23 -25.78 8.03 -20.55
C GLU A 23 -26.90 7.16 -19.95
N ASN A 24 -26.55 6.10 -19.23
CA ASN A 24 -27.53 5.23 -18.58
C ASN A 24 -28.20 5.95 -17.41
N ARG A 25 -29.42 5.52 -17.06
CA ARG A 25 -30.25 6.16 -16.02
C ARG A 25 -30.15 5.48 -14.65
N GLY A 26 -29.34 4.43 -14.53
CA GLY A 26 -29.17 3.67 -13.30
C GLY A 26 -30.29 2.66 -13.03
N THR A 27 -31.07 2.25 -14.02
CA THR A 27 -32.04 1.14 -13.85
C THR A 27 -31.35 -0.21 -13.94
N LEU A 28 -32.03 -1.30 -13.59
CA LEU A 28 -31.46 -2.64 -13.67
C LEU A 28 -31.03 -3.00 -15.11
N GLU A 29 -31.81 -2.58 -16.11
CA GLU A 29 -31.57 -2.82 -17.54
C GLU A 29 -30.56 -1.82 -18.14
N ARG A 30 -30.47 -0.62 -17.55
CA ARG A 30 -29.56 0.44 -17.97
C ARG A 30 -28.81 1.01 -16.76
N PRO A 31 -27.86 0.24 -16.19
CA PRO A 31 -27.10 0.62 -15.00
C PRO A 31 -26.06 1.70 -15.30
N PHE A 32 -25.72 2.50 -14.30
CA PHE A 32 -24.59 3.43 -14.35
C PHE A 32 -23.26 2.69 -14.49
N ALA A 33 -22.24 3.41 -14.97
CA ALA A 33 -20.85 2.93 -15.04
C ALA A 33 -20.11 3.15 -13.71
N THR A 34 -20.44 4.21 -12.96
CA THR A 34 -19.68 4.58 -11.77
C THR A 34 -20.56 4.88 -10.55
N ALA A 35 -19.95 4.76 -9.36
CA ALA A 35 -20.62 5.08 -8.09
C ALA A 35 -20.97 6.57 -7.99
N GLU A 36 -20.16 7.46 -8.57
CA GLU A 36 -20.41 8.90 -8.62
C GLU A 36 -21.67 9.23 -9.39
N GLN A 37 -21.95 8.52 -10.49
CA GLN A 37 -23.21 8.74 -11.22
C GLN A 37 -24.42 8.38 -10.37
N ALA A 38 -24.34 7.30 -9.60
CA ALA A 38 -25.41 6.92 -8.67
C ALA A 38 -25.58 7.94 -7.54
N ARG A 39 -24.47 8.41 -6.95
CA ARG A 39 -24.48 9.52 -5.98
C ARG A 39 -25.15 10.77 -6.56
N ASP A 40 -24.74 11.19 -7.75
CA ASP A 40 -25.26 12.39 -8.40
C ASP A 40 -26.75 12.26 -8.76
N ALA A 41 -27.21 11.04 -9.06
CA ALA A 41 -28.63 10.74 -9.26
C ALA A 41 -29.43 10.86 -7.95
N ILE A 42 -28.90 10.40 -6.82
CA ILE A 42 -29.50 10.60 -5.48
C ILE A 42 -29.62 12.09 -5.17
N ARG A 43 -28.54 12.86 -5.37
CA ARG A 43 -28.54 14.32 -5.18
C ARG A 43 -29.63 15.00 -6.02
N ARG A 44 -29.76 14.62 -7.29
CA ARG A 44 -30.78 15.16 -8.19
C ARG A 44 -32.20 14.83 -7.72
N ALA A 45 -32.45 13.58 -7.31
CA ALA A 45 -33.77 13.18 -6.80
C ALA A 45 -34.19 14.02 -5.58
N ARG A 46 -33.25 14.27 -4.66
CA ARG A 46 -33.50 15.10 -3.46
C ARG A 46 -33.83 16.56 -3.79
N LEU A 47 -33.17 17.14 -4.79
CA LEU A 47 -33.50 18.50 -5.26
C LEU A 47 -34.93 18.61 -5.79
N HIS A 48 -35.53 17.50 -6.25
CA HIS A 48 -36.93 17.44 -6.69
C HIS A 48 -37.91 17.06 -5.58
N GLY A 49 -37.49 17.09 -4.32
CA GLY A 49 -38.33 16.78 -3.16
C GLY A 49 -38.48 15.29 -2.87
N GLU A 50 -37.71 14.42 -3.54
CA GLU A 50 -37.72 12.98 -3.29
C GLU A 50 -36.70 12.58 -2.22
N ALA A 51 -36.82 13.15 -1.02
CA ALA A 51 -35.99 12.81 0.13
C ALA A 51 -36.42 11.47 0.76
N ARG A 52 -36.40 10.39 -0.02
CA ARG A 52 -36.72 9.02 0.39
C ARG A 52 -35.46 8.17 0.54
N ALA A 53 -35.59 7.00 1.17
CA ALA A 53 -34.50 6.03 1.25
C ALA A 53 -33.99 5.68 -0.16
N ALA A 54 -32.68 5.47 -0.29
CA ALA A 54 -32.07 5.10 -1.57
C ALA A 54 -31.07 3.94 -1.40
N THR A 55 -31.07 3.02 -2.36
CA THR A 55 -30.05 1.98 -2.47
C THR A 55 -29.33 2.07 -3.81
N VAL A 56 -28.00 2.07 -3.76
CA VAL A 56 -27.12 1.85 -4.90
C VAL A 56 -26.68 0.40 -4.88
N PHE A 57 -27.16 -0.39 -5.83
CA PHE A 57 -26.76 -1.76 -6.06
C PHE A 57 -25.59 -1.84 -7.05
N PHE A 58 -24.47 -2.38 -6.60
CA PHE A 58 -23.34 -2.73 -7.46
C PHE A 58 -23.52 -4.14 -7.99
N ARG A 59 -23.43 -4.29 -9.30
CA ARG A 59 -23.42 -5.60 -9.96
C ARG A 59 -22.04 -6.25 -9.85
N GLU A 60 -21.98 -7.56 -10.06
CA GLU A 60 -20.75 -8.33 -10.02
C GLU A 60 -19.63 -7.69 -10.86
N GLY A 61 -18.44 -7.63 -10.27
CA GLY A 61 -17.23 -7.24 -10.96
C GLY A 61 -16.35 -6.29 -10.16
N GLU A 62 -15.38 -5.74 -10.88
CA GLU A 62 -14.32 -4.91 -10.32
C GLU A 62 -14.45 -3.47 -10.78
N TYR A 63 -14.34 -2.56 -9.83
CA TYR A 63 -14.56 -1.14 -10.02
C TYR A 63 -13.24 -0.40 -9.77
N TYR A 64 -12.51 -0.11 -10.85
CA TYR A 64 -11.22 0.58 -10.77
C TYR A 64 -11.41 2.07 -10.53
N LEU A 65 -11.05 2.52 -9.34
CA LEU A 65 -11.19 3.90 -8.91
C LEU A 65 -10.00 4.73 -9.38
N LYS A 66 -10.29 5.89 -9.96
CA LYS A 66 -9.29 6.91 -10.27
C LYS A 66 -9.18 7.98 -9.18
N ASN A 67 -10.26 8.17 -8.43
CA ASN A 67 -10.38 9.14 -7.35
C ASN A 67 -11.25 8.53 -6.24
N SER A 68 -11.22 9.15 -5.06
CA SER A 68 -12.13 8.81 -3.97
C SER A 68 -13.59 9.00 -4.36
N LEU A 69 -14.45 8.07 -3.94
CA LEU A 69 -15.88 8.33 -3.87
C LEU A 69 -16.15 9.25 -2.68
N VAL A 70 -16.22 10.55 -2.95
CA VAL A 70 -16.56 11.56 -1.93
C VAL A 70 -18.07 11.57 -1.71
N LEU A 71 -18.47 11.29 -0.47
CA LEU A 71 -19.84 11.40 0.01
C LEU A 71 -19.91 12.47 1.10
N ASP A 72 -20.68 13.52 0.85
CA ASP A 72 -20.86 14.64 1.77
C ASP A 72 -22.27 14.69 2.37
N GLU A 73 -22.60 15.76 3.11
CA GLU A 73 -23.89 15.92 3.76
C GLU A 73 -25.10 15.79 2.80
N ARG A 74 -24.89 15.97 1.48
CA ARG A 74 -25.94 15.84 0.45
C ARG A 74 -26.20 14.40 0.05
N ASP A 75 -25.36 13.46 0.48
CA ASP A 75 -25.42 12.04 0.10
C ASP A 75 -25.94 11.16 1.24
N GLY A 76 -25.85 11.65 2.48
CA GLY A 76 -26.36 10.98 3.67
C GLY A 76 -27.87 11.09 3.83
N GLY A 77 -28.49 10.17 4.57
CA GLY A 77 -29.93 10.12 4.79
C GLY A 77 -30.43 10.76 6.10
N ALA A 78 -31.59 10.29 6.53
CA ALA A 78 -32.13 10.40 7.88
C ALA A 78 -32.45 8.96 8.38
N PRO A 79 -32.76 8.71 9.67
CA PRO A 79 -33.08 7.36 10.15
C PRO A 79 -34.19 6.69 9.32
N GLU A 80 -35.22 7.44 8.97
CA GLU A 80 -36.36 7.02 8.15
C GLU A 80 -36.06 6.93 6.64
N HIS A 81 -35.00 7.59 6.17
CA HIS A 81 -34.62 7.69 4.76
C HIS A 81 -33.11 7.49 4.56
N PRO A 82 -32.55 6.31 4.94
CA PRO A 82 -31.11 6.05 4.84
C PRO A 82 -30.67 5.88 3.40
N VAL A 83 -29.35 5.95 3.18
CA VAL A 83 -28.73 5.64 1.88
C VAL A 83 -27.82 4.43 2.03
N ARG A 84 -28.00 3.43 1.17
CA ARG A 84 -27.24 2.17 1.21
C ARG A 84 -26.45 1.98 -0.08
N TYR A 85 -25.18 1.61 0.04
CA TYR A 85 -24.31 1.19 -1.06
C TYR A 85 -24.04 -0.31 -0.90
N ALA A 86 -24.62 -1.15 -1.73
CA ALA A 86 -24.63 -2.59 -1.51
C ALA A 86 -24.29 -3.39 -2.77
N ALA A 87 -23.67 -4.56 -2.60
CA ALA A 87 -23.66 -5.55 -3.66
C ALA A 87 -25.09 -6.03 -3.98
N TYR A 88 -25.36 -6.28 -5.26
CA TYR A 88 -26.65 -6.81 -5.68
C TYR A 88 -26.76 -8.29 -5.30
N LYS A 89 -27.63 -8.61 -4.34
CA LYS A 89 -27.83 -9.97 -3.83
C LYS A 89 -26.53 -10.54 -3.22
N ARG A 90 -25.94 -11.56 -3.85
CA ARG A 90 -24.70 -12.23 -3.42
C ARG A 90 -23.60 -12.09 -4.46
N GLU A 91 -23.75 -11.14 -5.39
CA GLU A 91 -22.75 -10.85 -6.41
C GLU A 91 -21.46 -10.33 -5.73
N LYS A 92 -20.29 -10.70 -6.28
CA LYS A 92 -18.99 -10.29 -5.76
C LYS A 92 -18.62 -8.92 -6.32
N VAL A 93 -18.43 -7.95 -5.44
CA VAL A 93 -18.12 -6.56 -5.80
C VAL A 93 -16.81 -6.17 -5.13
N THR A 94 -15.82 -5.78 -5.94
CA THR A 94 -14.53 -5.30 -5.43
C THR A 94 -14.24 -3.93 -6.00
N PHE A 95 -13.94 -2.97 -5.13
CA PHE A 95 -13.43 -1.67 -5.50
C PHE A 95 -11.90 -1.76 -5.52
N CYS A 96 -11.28 -1.28 -6.59
CA CYS A 96 -9.86 -1.44 -6.81
C CYS A 96 -9.19 -0.07 -6.91
N GLY A 97 -8.25 0.22 -6.00
CA GLY A 97 -7.34 1.38 -6.10
C GLY A 97 -6.09 1.10 -6.93
N SER A 98 -6.12 0.05 -7.76
CA SER A 98 -4.97 -0.53 -8.45
C SER A 98 -5.04 -0.31 -9.97
N LYS A 99 -3.98 -0.72 -10.66
CA LYS A 99 -3.97 -0.89 -12.11
C LYS A 99 -3.45 -2.27 -12.46
N ARG A 100 -4.14 -2.96 -13.39
CA ARG A 100 -3.74 -4.26 -13.89
C ARG A 100 -2.50 -4.19 -14.79
N LEU A 101 -1.62 -5.16 -14.62
CA LEU A 101 -0.51 -5.46 -15.53
C LEU A 101 -0.80 -6.79 -16.24
N SER A 102 -0.45 -6.89 -17.52
CA SER A 102 -0.58 -8.16 -18.24
C SER A 102 0.69 -9.00 -18.06
N PRO A 103 0.60 -10.31 -17.73
CA PRO A 103 1.76 -11.20 -17.67
C PRO A 103 2.62 -11.14 -18.94
N SER A 104 1.98 -11.02 -20.10
CA SER A 104 2.63 -10.93 -21.41
C SER A 104 3.57 -9.72 -21.60
N THR A 105 3.42 -8.68 -20.77
CA THR A 105 4.27 -7.48 -20.79
C THR A 105 5.62 -7.67 -20.10
N PHE A 106 5.73 -8.71 -19.26
CA PHE A 106 6.98 -9.07 -18.62
C PHE A 106 7.88 -9.79 -19.61
N LYS A 107 9.18 -9.52 -19.52
CA LYS A 107 10.23 -10.13 -20.35
C LYS A 107 11.40 -10.57 -19.49
N THR A 108 12.03 -11.69 -19.84
CA THR A 108 13.23 -12.15 -19.14
C THR A 108 14.32 -11.08 -19.16
N LEU A 109 14.86 -10.78 -17.98
CA LEU A 109 16.00 -9.89 -17.84
C LEU A 109 17.29 -10.65 -18.15
N ASN A 110 17.93 -10.30 -19.26
CA ASN A 110 19.13 -10.99 -19.76
C ASN A 110 20.41 -10.14 -19.74
N SER A 111 20.31 -8.83 -19.48
CA SER A 111 21.46 -7.91 -19.46
C SER A 111 21.13 -6.59 -18.76
N GLY A 112 22.15 -5.74 -18.56
CA GLY A 112 22.01 -4.38 -18.04
C GLY A 112 22.46 -4.22 -16.59
N ALA A 113 22.41 -2.99 -16.09
CA ALA A 113 22.96 -2.65 -14.78
C ALA A 113 22.30 -3.40 -13.61
N ILE A 114 20.99 -3.62 -13.67
CA ILE A 114 20.27 -4.41 -12.66
C ILE A 114 20.61 -5.90 -12.77
N TYR A 115 20.71 -6.44 -13.99
CA TYR A 115 21.10 -7.83 -14.21
C TYR A 115 22.46 -8.15 -13.58
N GLU A 116 23.45 -7.26 -13.72
CA GLU A 116 24.78 -7.45 -13.13
C GLU A 116 24.79 -7.40 -11.60
N ARG A 117 23.77 -6.78 -10.99
CA ARG A 117 23.60 -6.72 -9.52
C ARG A 117 22.90 -7.97 -8.96
N LEU A 118 22.21 -8.76 -9.78
CA LEU A 118 21.56 -9.99 -9.34
C LEU A 118 22.58 -11.04 -8.86
N GLN A 119 22.14 -11.91 -7.94
CA GLN A 119 22.92 -13.10 -7.59
C GLN A 119 23.15 -13.94 -8.86
N PRO A 120 24.35 -14.52 -9.07
CA PRO A 120 24.65 -15.30 -10.27
C PRO A 120 23.60 -16.37 -10.62
N GLU A 121 23.08 -17.05 -9.61
CA GLU A 121 22.06 -18.10 -9.70
C GLU A 121 20.65 -17.59 -10.06
N MET A 122 20.41 -16.29 -9.95
CA MET A 122 19.14 -15.62 -10.27
C MET A 122 19.12 -15.01 -11.66
N ARG A 123 20.29 -14.87 -12.30
CA ARG A 123 20.41 -14.37 -13.67
C ARG A 123 19.66 -15.30 -14.64
N GLY A 124 18.83 -14.71 -15.50
CA GLY A 124 17.96 -15.43 -16.44
C GLY A 124 16.64 -15.95 -15.83
N LYS A 125 16.42 -15.81 -14.52
CA LYS A 125 15.16 -16.17 -13.84
C LYS A 125 14.25 -14.97 -13.56
N ILE A 126 14.82 -13.77 -13.53
CA ILE A 126 14.10 -12.54 -13.23
C ILE A 126 13.41 -12.01 -14.47
N LEU A 127 12.15 -11.62 -14.32
CA LEU A 127 11.38 -10.91 -15.34
C LEU A 127 11.40 -9.41 -15.07
N ALA A 128 11.30 -8.60 -16.12
CA ALA A 128 11.23 -7.16 -16.06
C ALA A 128 10.04 -6.64 -16.86
N VAL A 129 9.41 -5.56 -16.37
CA VAL A 129 8.35 -4.83 -17.06
C VAL A 129 8.60 -3.32 -16.96
N ASP A 130 8.34 -2.61 -18.05
CA ASP A 130 8.40 -1.16 -18.14
C ASP A 130 7.02 -0.59 -17.78
N LEU A 131 6.91 -0.04 -16.57
CA LEU A 131 5.64 0.48 -16.06
C LEU A 131 5.17 1.70 -16.84
N LYS A 132 6.09 2.51 -17.39
CA LYS A 132 5.72 3.67 -18.22
C LYS A 132 5.03 3.21 -19.50
N LYS A 133 5.50 2.13 -20.12
CA LYS A 133 4.81 1.50 -21.27
C LYS A 133 3.47 0.88 -20.90
N ALA A 134 3.29 0.47 -19.66
CA ALA A 134 1.99 0.07 -19.12
C ALA A 134 1.09 1.27 -18.78
N GLY A 135 1.52 2.51 -19.05
CA GLY A 135 0.80 3.74 -18.76
C GLY A 135 0.78 4.11 -17.27
N ILE A 136 1.81 3.72 -16.52
CA ILE A 136 2.01 4.09 -15.12
C ILE A 136 3.26 4.99 -15.08
N ALA A 137 3.05 6.25 -14.77
CA ALA A 137 4.12 7.26 -14.71
C ALA A 137 4.48 7.68 -13.28
N ASP A 138 3.58 7.42 -12.33
CA ASP A 138 3.78 7.66 -10.91
C ASP A 138 4.05 6.33 -10.20
N PHE A 139 5.11 6.30 -9.39
CA PHE A 139 5.58 5.13 -8.67
C PHE A 139 5.53 5.34 -7.15
N GLY A 140 5.05 6.51 -6.71
CA GLY A 140 5.20 6.99 -5.35
C GLY A 140 6.66 7.18 -4.95
N ALA A 141 6.86 7.58 -3.70
CA ALA A 141 8.18 7.68 -3.07
C ALA A 141 8.17 6.87 -1.78
N MET A 142 9.25 6.11 -1.55
CA MET A 142 9.45 5.52 -0.22
C MET A 142 9.82 6.60 0.77
N LYS A 143 9.19 6.55 1.94
CA LYS A 143 9.35 7.51 3.02
C LYS A 143 9.48 6.76 4.34
N GLN A 144 10.01 7.45 5.34
CA GLN A 144 10.04 6.92 6.69
C GLN A 144 8.60 6.75 7.16
N HIS A 145 8.25 5.55 7.62
CA HIS A 145 6.97 5.24 8.21
C HIS A 145 7.15 4.23 9.34
N GLY A 146 6.21 4.19 10.28
CA GLY A 146 6.31 3.36 11.47
C GLY A 146 5.63 4.01 12.66
N PHE A 147 5.97 3.53 13.85
CA PHE A 147 5.30 3.93 15.08
C PHE A 147 5.38 5.45 15.34
N GLY A 148 4.23 6.08 15.54
CA GLY A 148 4.12 7.49 15.93
C GLY A 148 4.37 8.50 14.82
N LEU A 149 4.55 8.04 13.57
CA LEU A 149 4.61 8.90 12.38
C LEU A 149 3.22 9.06 11.75
N VAL A 150 3.03 10.17 11.06
CA VAL A 150 1.80 10.43 10.30
C VAL A 150 1.69 9.38 9.20
N ALA A 151 0.54 8.72 9.09
CA ALA A 151 0.28 7.79 8.00
C ALA A 151 0.25 8.57 6.68
N GLU A 152 1.16 8.23 5.78
CA GLU A 152 1.18 8.73 4.41
C GLU A 152 0.78 7.58 3.46
N PRO A 153 0.28 7.90 2.25
CA PRO A 153 0.01 6.89 1.23
C PRO A 153 1.24 6.04 0.98
N ALA A 154 1.04 4.72 0.92
CA ALA A 154 2.11 3.80 0.58
C ALA A 154 2.62 4.11 -0.84
N PRO A 155 3.94 3.93 -1.10
CA PRO A 155 4.43 3.91 -2.47
C PRO A 155 3.76 2.77 -3.24
N LEU A 156 3.92 2.74 -4.57
CA LEU A 156 3.42 1.65 -5.41
C LEU A 156 3.82 0.28 -4.82
N GLU A 157 2.83 -0.59 -4.63
CA GLU A 157 2.95 -1.98 -4.16
C GLU A 157 2.49 -2.95 -5.25
N LEU A 158 3.12 -4.12 -5.35
CA LEU A 158 2.75 -5.19 -6.28
C LEU A 158 1.82 -6.21 -5.59
N PHE A 159 0.75 -6.57 -6.27
CA PHE A 159 -0.19 -7.61 -5.88
C PHE A 159 -0.25 -8.70 -6.96
N ILE A 160 -0.26 -9.96 -6.53
CA ILE A 160 -0.46 -11.13 -7.38
C ILE A 160 -1.62 -11.93 -6.79
N ASP A 161 -2.69 -12.12 -7.57
CA ASP A 161 -3.92 -12.80 -7.15
C ASP A 161 -4.54 -12.25 -5.86
N GLY A 162 -4.43 -10.94 -5.66
CA GLY A 162 -4.95 -10.22 -4.48
C GLY A 162 -3.98 -10.20 -3.29
N GLU A 163 -2.86 -10.92 -3.35
CA GLU A 163 -1.86 -10.98 -2.28
C GLU A 163 -0.72 -10.00 -2.54
N ARG A 164 -0.42 -9.14 -1.55
CA ARG A 164 0.70 -8.20 -1.63
C ARG A 164 2.02 -8.96 -1.64
N GLN A 165 2.85 -8.67 -2.63
CA GLN A 165 4.16 -9.28 -2.78
C GLN A 165 5.24 -8.51 -2.01
N PRO A 166 6.21 -9.20 -1.38
CA PRO A 166 7.29 -8.54 -0.66
C PRO A 166 8.28 -7.89 -1.62
N LEU A 167 8.70 -6.66 -1.30
CA LEU A 167 9.94 -6.13 -1.86
C LEU A 167 11.10 -7.05 -1.46
N ALA A 168 12.01 -7.29 -2.39
CA ALA A 168 13.18 -8.12 -2.19
C ALA A 168 13.97 -7.66 -0.96
N ARG A 169 14.26 -8.62 -0.07
CA ARG A 169 14.82 -8.33 1.26
C ARG A 169 15.85 -9.34 1.73
N TYR A 170 16.66 -8.89 2.69
CA TYR A 170 17.57 -9.74 3.43
C TYR A 170 17.49 -9.49 4.94
N PRO A 171 17.43 -10.55 5.76
CA PRO A 171 17.17 -11.93 5.37
C PRO A 171 15.75 -12.03 4.82
N ASN A 172 15.49 -13.15 4.14
CA ASN A 172 14.16 -13.47 3.68
C ASN A 172 13.13 -13.61 4.80
N GLU A 173 13.58 -13.96 6.01
CA GLU A 173 12.75 -14.13 7.21
C GLU A 173 13.51 -13.68 8.46
N GLY A 174 12.77 -13.18 9.44
CA GLY A 174 13.33 -12.71 10.70
C GLY A 174 14.04 -11.36 10.60
N PHE A 175 14.89 -11.10 11.59
CA PHE A 175 15.62 -9.85 11.75
C PHE A 175 17.10 -10.12 11.98
N LEU A 176 17.94 -9.24 11.44
CA LEU A 176 19.36 -9.12 11.72
C LEU A 176 19.55 -8.39 13.04
N PRO A 177 20.56 -8.78 13.83
CA PRO A 177 20.87 -8.09 15.07
C PRO A 177 21.51 -6.73 14.77
N ILE A 178 21.26 -5.75 15.64
CA ILE A 178 21.96 -4.47 15.62
C ILE A 178 23.29 -4.65 16.36
N GLY A 179 24.41 -4.43 15.67
CA GLY A 179 25.74 -4.49 16.27
C GLY A 179 26.02 -3.28 17.16
N ARG A 180 27.32 -2.96 17.35
CA ARG A 180 27.72 -1.83 18.19
C ARG A 180 27.11 -0.52 17.68
N VAL A 181 26.42 0.23 18.55
CA VAL A 181 25.93 1.56 18.21
C VAL A 181 27.05 2.58 18.47
N TYR A 182 27.42 3.34 17.43
CA TYR A 182 28.44 4.38 17.50
C TYR A 182 27.83 5.76 17.71
N ASP A 183 26.67 6.01 17.09
CA ASP A 183 25.83 7.18 17.28
C ASP A 183 24.37 6.71 17.23
N PRO A 184 23.56 6.90 18.28
CA PRO A 184 22.14 6.51 18.25
C PRO A 184 21.29 7.38 17.30
N GLY A 185 21.86 8.46 16.74
CA GLY A 185 21.17 9.47 15.98
C GLY A 185 20.53 10.53 16.90
N SER A 186 19.76 11.44 16.30
CA SER A 186 18.86 12.29 17.08
C SER A 186 17.81 11.44 17.77
N VAL A 187 17.37 11.88 18.95
CA VAL A 187 16.29 11.24 19.71
C VAL A 187 15.14 12.22 19.88
N PRO A 188 14.21 12.31 18.90
CA PRO A 188 13.09 13.25 18.96
C PRO A 188 12.23 13.07 20.21
N ARG A 189 12.11 11.84 20.74
CA ARG A 189 11.38 11.56 21.98
C ARG A 189 11.89 12.36 23.18
N ASN A 190 13.19 12.70 23.18
CA ASN A 190 13.87 13.44 24.24
C ASN A 190 14.06 14.92 23.90
N GLY A 191 13.47 15.41 22.81
CA GLY A 191 13.56 16.80 22.37
C GLY A 191 14.76 17.12 21.47
N ASP A 192 15.55 16.13 21.02
CA ASP A 192 16.59 16.35 20.02
C ASP A 192 15.99 16.26 18.61
N PHE A 193 15.77 17.43 17.99
CA PHE A 193 15.24 17.57 16.63
C PHE A 193 16.32 18.00 15.62
N SER A 194 17.60 17.80 15.91
CA SER A 194 18.68 18.13 14.97
C SER A 194 18.75 17.21 13.74
N ASN A 195 17.88 16.18 13.68
CA ASN A 195 17.62 15.33 12.52
C ASN A 195 18.86 14.56 11.99
N ARG A 196 19.67 14.03 12.90
CA ARG A 196 20.82 13.17 12.56
C ARG A 196 20.38 11.72 12.51
N GLY A 197 20.71 11.02 11.43
CA GLY A 197 20.58 9.57 11.40
C GLY A 197 21.56 8.86 12.34
N ALA A 198 21.25 7.62 12.68
CA ALA A 198 22.06 6.78 13.54
C ALA A 198 23.22 6.15 12.77
N ARG A 199 24.27 5.75 13.48
CA ARG A 199 25.37 4.92 12.98
C ARG A 199 25.60 3.73 13.88
N PHE A 200 25.46 2.53 13.32
CA PHE A 200 25.64 1.26 14.06
C PHE A 200 26.36 0.21 13.21
N GLY A 201 27.01 -0.73 13.87
CA GLY A 201 27.78 -1.80 13.25
C GLY A 201 26.95 -3.03 12.87
N TYR A 202 27.50 -3.87 12.00
CA TYR A 202 26.95 -5.16 11.63
C TYR A 202 28.04 -6.26 11.59
N GLU A 203 27.65 -7.51 11.90
CA GLU A 203 28.59 -8.64 12.04
C GLU A 203 28.37 -9.76 11.01
N TYR A 204 27.83 -9.40 9.84
CA TYR A 204 27.58 -10.32 8.72
C TYR A 204 28.10 -9.73 7.39
N ASP A 205 28.37 -10.55 6.38
CA ASP A 205 29.11 -10.09 5.19
C ASP A 205 28.23 -9.59 4.04
N ARG A 206 26.91 -9.83 4.13
CA ARG A 206 25.94 -9.50 3.07
C ARG A 206 26.03 -8.05 2.54
N PRO A 207 26.26 -7.00 3.36
CA PRO A 207 26.28 -5.62 2.88
C PRO A 207 27.37 -5.30 1.86
N ALA A 208 28.42 -6.12 1.76
CA ALA A 208 29.45 -5.97 0.73
C ALA A 208 28.88 -6.02 -0.70
N ARG A 209 27.71 -6.63 -0.88
CA ARG A 209 27.00 -6.74 -2.17
C ARG A 209 26.24 -5.47 -2.56
N TRP A 210 25.89 -4.61 -1.61
CA TRP A 210 24.93 -3.52 -1.82
C TRP A 210 25.55 -2.16 -2.15
N GLN A 211 26.87 -2.11 -2.41
CA GLN A 211 27.61 -0.86 -2.60
C GLN A 211 27.13 0.01 -3.78
N LYS A 212 26.41 -0.58 -4.74
CA LYS A 212 25.84 0.13 -5.90
C LYS A 212 24.38 0.55 -5.69
N ALA A 213 23.74 0.11 -4.62
CA ALA A 213 22.35 0.44 -4.33
C ALA A 213 22.23 1.86 -3.75
N LYS A 214 21.19 2.59 -4.15
CA LYS A 214 20.99 4.01 -3.80
C LYS A 214 19.73 4.29 -2.97
N ASP A 215 18.92 3.26 -2.73
CA ASP A 215 17.58 3.38 -2.14
C ASP A 215 17.33 2.16 -1.24
N ILE A 216 18.26 1.87 -0.34
CA ILE A 216 18.20 0.73 0.59
C ILE A 216 17.44 1.18 1.83
N TRP A 217 16.43 0.41 2.24
CA TRP A 217 15.67 0.71 3.44
C TRP A 217 15.85 -0.39 4.48
N LEU A 218 15.78 0.00 5.74
CA LEU A 218 15.77 -0.88 6.89
C LEU A 218 14.35 -0.88 7.45
N HIS A 219 13.76 -2.04 7.71
CA HIS A 219 12.56 -2.14 8.53
C HIS A 219 12.88 -2.97 9.76
N GLY A 220 12.59 -2.43 10.94
CA GLY A 220 12.88 -3.12 12.18
C GLY A 220 12.43 -2.39 13.41
N ARG A 221 12.76 -2.99 14.55
CA ARG A 221 12.62 -2.39 15.88
C ARG A 221 14.01 -1.99 16.33
N PHE A 222 14.26 -0.69 16.37
CA PHE A 222 15.61 -0.14 16.59
C PHE A 222 15.94 0.15 18.05
N SER A 223 14.93 0.26 18.91
CA SER A 223 15.09 0.44 20.35
C SER A 223 14.19 -0.49 21.15
N PHE A 224 12.89 -0.18 21.24
CA PHE A 224 11.95 -0.96 22.04
C PHE A 224 11.20 -1.97 21.17
N GLY A 225 10.82 -3.12 21.72
CA GLY A 225 10.17 -4.18 20.94
C GLY A 225 8.81 -3.82 20.32
N PHE A 226 8.16 -2.74 20.80
CA PHE A 226 6.85 -2.29 20.32
C PHE A 226 6.93 -1.24 19.20
N ASN A 227 8.11 -0.68 18.89
CA ASN A 227 8.23 0.40 17.92
C ASN A 227 8.98 -0.06 16.67
N ASP A 228 8.24 -0.26 15.59
CA ASP A 228 8.83 -0.43 14.27
C ASP A 228 9.07 0.93 13.59
N ASP A 229 10.04 0.93 12.67
CA ASP A 229 10.37 2.09 11.83
C ASP A 229 10.97 1.60 10.52
N HIS A 230 10.89 2.46 9.50
CA HIS A 230 11.46 2.26 8.18
C HIS A 230 12.49 3.36 7.90
N LEU A 231 13.78 3.02 7.96
CA LEU A 231 14.86 4.01 7.86
C LEU A 231 15.63 3.86 6.55
N LEU A 232 15.79 4.95 5.81
CA LEU A 232 16.64 4.97 4.63
C LEU A 232 18.11 4.85 5.06
N VAL A 233 18.87 4.02 4.35
CA VAL A 233 20.33 3.93 4.53
C VAL A 233 20.99 5.09 3.80
N ALA A 234 21.68 5.95 4.54
CA ALA A 234 22.49 7.04 3.98
C ALA A 234 23.86 6.55 3.51
N ALA A 235 24.47 5.58 4.20
CA ALA A 235 25.75 5.00 3.81
C ALA A 235 25.95 3.60 4.42
N ILE A 236 26.74 2.78 3.71
CA ILE A 236 27.29 1.53 4.22
C ILE A 236 28.81 1.63 4.10
N ASP A 237 29.51 1.47 5.21
CA ASP A 237 30.97 1.35 5.24
C ASP A 237 31.34 -0.12 5.43
N THR A 238 31.90 -0.73 4.39
CA THR A 238 32.28 -2.15 4.38
C THR A 238 33.60 -2.42 5.08
N ALA A 239 34.47 -1.41 5.24
CA ALA A 239 35.72 -1.54 5.97
C ALA A 239 35.48 -1.48 7.48
N GLU A 240 34.66 -0.53 7.93
CA GLU A 240 34.25 -0.38 9.34
C GLU A 240 33.08 -1.28 9.73
N ARG A 241 32.46 -1.96 8.75
CA ARG A 241 31.24 -2.77 8.90
C ARG A 241 30.13 -2.00 9.63
N SER A 242 29.79 -0.82 9.10
CA SER A 242 28.76 0.06 9.69
C SER A 242 27.72 0.54 8.69
N ILE A 243 26.51 0.81 9.20
CA ILE A 243 25.40 1.43 8.48
C ILE A 243 25.12 2.78 9.12
N ARG A 244 24.91 3.80 8.28
CA ARG A 244 24.38 5.10 8.68
C ARG A 244 23.00 5.30 8.10
N THR A 245 22.00 5.65 8.92
CA THR A 245 20.66 6.01 8.43
C THR A 245 20.59 7.47 8.00
N ALA A 246 19.63 7.82 7.16
CA ALA A 246 19.40 9.20 6.73
C ALA A 246 18.56 9.97 7.76
N GLN A 247 17.57 9.31 8.35
CA GLN A 247 16.68 9.86 9.37
C GLN A 247 16.98 9.26 10.76
N PRO A 248 16.66 9.99 11.85
CA PRO A 248 16.65 9.42 13.19
C PRO A 248 15.49 8.45 13.40
N HIS A 249 15.66 7.53 14.35
CA HIS A 249 14.56 6.79 14.95
C HIS A 249 14.00 7.57 16.14
N LEU A 250 12.68 7.52 16.39
CA LEU A 250 12.01 8.27 17.46
C LEU A 250 12.69 8.12 18.84
N TYR A 251 13.18 6.92 19.15
CA TYR A 251 13.83 6.58 20.42
C TYR A 251 15.36 6.41 20.32
N GLY A 252 15.96 6.73 19.17
CA GLY A 252 17.35 6.40 18.86
C GLY A 252 17.58 4.91 18.63
N VAL A 253 18.79 4.53 18.21
CA VAL A 253 19.16 3.13 17.96
C VAL A 253 19.89 2.54 19.17
N VAL A 254 19.52 1.32 19.57
CA VAL A 254 20.17 0.57 20.66
C VAL A 254 20.71 -0.74 20.09
N SER A 255 21.83 -1.24 20.64
CA SER A 255 22.44 -2.49 20.17
C SER A 255 21.60 -3.71 20.57
N SER A 256 21.48 -4.70 19.68
CA SER A 256 20.97 -6.04 20.04
C SER A 256 22.11 -6.95 20.53
N LEU A 257 23.32 -6.80 20.00
CA LEU A 257 24.47 -7.66 20.35
C LEU A 257 25.18 -7.22 21.62
N TYR A 258 25.20 -5.92 21.89
CA TYR A 258 25.94 -5.32 22.99
C TYR A 258 25.05 -4.38 23.82
N PRO A 259 23.92 -4.87 24.38
CA PRO A 259 23.06 -4.04 25.23
C PRO A 259 23.77 -3.69 26.54
N ASP A 260 23.50 -2.50 27.08
CA ASP A 260 23.94 -2.14 28.43
C ASP A 260 23.00 -2.79 29.45
N SER A 261 23.42 -3.91 30.05
CA SER A 261 22.60 -4.67 31.00
C SER A 261 22.28 -3.89 32.29
N SER A 262 22.97 -2.78 32.57
CA SER A 262 22.63 -1.89 33.68
C SER A 262 21.40 -1.01 33.39
N LYS A 263 21.04 -0.85 32.12
CA LYS A 263 19.88 -0.07 31.68
C LYS A 263 18.73 -0.98 31.34
N TRP A 264 17.65 -0.88 32.12
CA TRP A 264 16.43 -1.63 31.84
C TRP A 264 15.91 -1.40 30.41
N SER A 265 16.05 -0.16 29.89
CA SER A 265 15.60 0.23 28.56
C SER A 265 16.32 -0.51 27.44
N ASP A 266 17.61 -0.81 27.64
CA ASP A 266 18.42 -1.52 26.66
C ASP A 266 18.08 -3.01 26.64
N MET A 267 17.61 -3.54 27.77
CA MET A 267 17.12 -4.92 27.87
C MET A 267 15.66 -5.07 27.42
N ALA A 268 14.88 -3.99 27.42
CA ALA A 268 13.47 -4.00 27.08
C ALA A 268 13.24 -4.34 25.59
N GLY A 269 12.61 -5.50 25.34
CA GLY A 269 12.31 -5.97 24.00
C GLY A 269 13.54 -6.43 23.21
N LEU A 270 14.65 -6.78 23.88
CA LEU A 270 15.88 -7.24 23.25
C LEU A 270 15.68 -8.40 22.26
N SER A 271 14.81 -9.36 22.60
CA SER A 271 14.48 -10.51 21.73
C SER A 271 13.69 -10.13 20.46
N LEU A 272 13.12 -8.93 20.42
CA LEU A 272 12.38 -8.40 19.27
C LEU A 272 13.19 -7.36 18.49
N ARG A 273 14.35 -6.92 19.01
CA ARG A 273 15.17 -5.84 18.45
C ARG A 273 16.04 -6.34 17.30
N GLY A 274 15.93 -5.68 16.17
CA GLY A 274 16.64 -6.02 14.95
C GLY A 274 15.98 -5.40 13.73
N TYR A 275 16.57 -5.62 12.57
CA TYR A 275 16.08 -5.08 11.30
C TYR A 275 16.29 -6.06 10.15
N TYR A 276 15.53 -5.91 9.08
CA TYR A 276 15.88 -6.47 7.78
C TYR A 276 16.10 -5.33 6.79
N THR A 277 16.91 -5.58 5.77
CA THR A 277 17.17 -4.63 4.67
C THR A 277 16.29 -4.99 3.49
N TYR A 278 15.68 -4.02 2.82
CA TYR A 278 14.80 -4.27 1.67
C TYR A 278 14.94 -3.22 0.57
N ASN A 279 14.24 -3.46 -0.55
CA ASN A 279 14.31 -2.68 -1.79
C ASN A 279 15.67 -2.84 -2.50
N LEU A 280 16.12 -4.10 -2.61
CA LEU A 280 17.42 -4.47 -3.16
C LEU A 280 17.27 -5.50 -4.29
N PRO A 281 17.60 -5.18 -5.56
CA PRO A 281 17.62 -6.20 -6.61
C PRO A 281 18.66 -7.30 -6.35
N GLU A 282 19.73 -6.99 -5.61
CA GLU A 282 20.74 -7.96 -5.16
C GLU A 282 20.14 -9.12 -4.35
N GLU A 283 18.97 -8.89 -3.73
CA GLU A 283 18.31 -9.80 -2.80
C GLU A 283 17.01 -10.38 -3.36
N ILE A 284 16.73 -10.24 -4.67
CA ILE A 284 15.63 -10.98 -5.30
C ILE A 284 16.06 -12.45 -5.41
N ASP A 285 15.57 -13.32 -4.54
CA ASP A 285 15.91 -14.75 -4.54
C ASP A 285 14.79 -15.71 -4.17
N ARG A 286 13.60 -15.21 -3.81
CA ARG A 286 12.39 -16.02 -3.64
C ARG A 286 11.28 -15.68 -4.64
N PRO A 287 10.50 -16.67 -5.10
CA PRO A 287 9.36 -16.41 -5.97
C PRO A 287 8.40 -15.40 -5.33
N GLY A 288 7.95 -14.43 -6.12
CA GLY A 288 7.11 -13.31 -5.66
C GLY A 288 7.92 -12.07 -5.25
N GLU A 289 9.20 -12.18 -4.91
CA GLU A 289 10.01 -11.00 -4.58
C GLU A 289 10.23 -10.10 -5.78
N TRP A 290 10.15 -8.79 -5.53
CA TRP A 290 10.25 -7.78 -6.57
C TRP A 290 11.05 -6.54 -6.15
N TYR A 291 11.49 -5.78 -7.14
CA TYR A 291 12.18 -4.50 -6.99
C TYR A 291 11.68 -3.53 -8.05
N LEU A 292 11.55 -2.25 -7.70
CA LEU A 292 11.24 -1.19 -8.65
C LEU A 292 12.34 -0.15 -8.66
N ASP A 293 13.00 -0.01 -9.81
CA ASP A 293 13.82 1.15 -10.09
C ASP A 293 12.90 2.33 -10.43
N ARG A 294 12.57 3.13 -9.42
CA ARG A 294 11.69 4.30 -9.55
C ARG A 294 12.27 5.39 -10.47
N THR A 295 13.58 5.39 -10.72
CA THR A 295 14.19 6.38 -11.63
C THR A 295 13.86 6.06 -13.09
N THR A 296 13.89 4.78 -13.44
CA THR A 296 13.62 4.32 -14.82
C THR A 296 12.15 3.96 -15.02
N GLY A 297 11.46 3.50 -13.97
CA GLY A 297 10.12 2.91 -14.03
C GLY A 297 10.13 1.41 -14.36
N MET A 298 11.26 0.74 -14.15
CA MET A 298 11.41 -0.68 -14.41
C MET A 298 11.14 -1.50 -13.15
N LEU A 299 10.13 -2.37 -13.21
CA LEU A 299 9.84 -3.36 -12.18
C LEU A 299 10.48 -4.69 -12.55
N TYR A 300 11.11 -5.33 -11.57
CA TYR A 300 11.81 -6.61 -11.67
C TYR A 300 11.19 -7.60 -10.69
N LEU A 301 10.91 -8.82 -11.13
CA LEU A 301 10.16 -9.81 -10.36
C LEU A 301 10.79 -11.19 -10.56
N TYR A 302 10.96 -11.96 -9.48
CA TYR A 302 11.11 -13.41 -9.59
C TYR A 302 9.69 -14.02 -9.73
N PRO A 303 9.28 -14.50 -10.92
CA PRO A 303 7.94 -15.00 -11.14
C PRO A 303 7.57 -16.14 -10.16
N PRO A 304 6.39 -16.08 -9.53
CA PRO A 304 5.84 -17.22 -8.80
C PRO A 304 5.41 -18.35 -9.74
N GLU A 305 5.10 -19.50 -9.15
CA GLU A 305 4.40 -20.57 -9.86
C GLU A 305 3.05 -20.05 -10.40
N GLY A 306 2.65 -20.49 -11.60
CA GLY A 306 1.40 -20.05 -12.23
C GLY A 306 1.43 -18.62 -12.80
N PHE A 307 2.61 -18.01 -12.94
CA PHE A 307 2.80 -16.63 -13.43
C PHE A 307 1.93 -16.27 -14.66
N GLU A 308 1.83 -17.15 -15.66
CA GLU A 308 1.11 -16.85 -16.91
C GLU A 308 -0.42 -16.71 -16.73
N GLN A 309 -0.98 -17.31 -15.68
CA GLN A 309 -2.42 -17.25 -15.36
C GLN A 309 -2.73 -16.26 -14.23
N ALA A 310 -1.71 -15.80 -13.52
CA ALA A 310 -1.86 -14.95 -12.35
C ALA A 310 -2.33 -13.53 -12.72
N ARG A 311 -3.08 -12.93 -11.80
CA ARG A 311 -3.56 -11.55 -11.89
C ARG A 311 -2.53 -10.61 -11.25
N PHE A 312 -1.94 -9.74 -12.06
CA PHE A 312 -0.99 -8.74 -11.59
C PHE A 312 -1.63 -7.36 -11.47
N GLU A 313 -1.40 -6.73 -10.33
CA GLU A 313 -1.88 -5.38 -10.06
C GLU A 313 -0.82 -4.57 -9.32
N VAL A 314 -0.81 -3.26 -9.57
CA VAL A 314 -0.04 -2.31 -8.78
C VAL A 314 -0.96 -1.28 -8.15
N SER A 315 -0.73 -0.91 -6.89
CA SER A 315 -1.51 0.14 -6.23
C SER A 315 -1.23 1.51 -6.87
N MET A 316 -2.28 2.31 -7.04
CA MET A 316 -2.23 3.61 -7.71
C MET A 316 -3.00 4.71 -6.99
N LEU A 317 -4.02 4.38 -6.21
CA LEU A 317 -4.85 5.36 -5.52
C LEU A 317 -4.18 5.81 -4.22
N GLU A 318 -3.71 7.06 -4.19
CA GLU A 318 -3.08 7.66 -3.01
C GLU A 318 -4.09 8.26 -2.01
N ALA A 319 -5.37 8.29 -2.36
CA ALA A 319 -6.45 8.77 -1.52
C ALA A 319 -7.31 7.62 -0.97
N PRO A 320 -8.05 7.81 0.13
CA PRO A 320 -9.03 6.82 0.59
C PRO A 320 -10.02 6.45 -0.53
N MET A 321 -10.38 5.18 -0.68
CA MET A 321 -11.36 4.77 -1.70
C MET A 321 -12.73 5.44 -1.49
N ILE A 322 -13.12 5.62 -0.23
CA ILE A 322 -14.33 6.33 0.18
C ILE A 322 -13.91 7.44 1.13
N GLU A 323 -14.43 8.65 0.88
CA GLU A 323 -14.25 9.79 1.77
C GLU A 323 -15.62 10.25 2.27
N LEU A 324 -15.85 10.17 3.57
CA LEU A 324 -17.09 10.61 4.21
C LEU A 324 -16.88 11.99 4.84
N ARG A 325 -17.65 13.00 4.40
CA ARG A 325 -17.56 14.38 4.88
C ARG A 325 -18.89 14.82 5.48
N ASN A 326 -19.03 14.75 6.80
CA ASN A 326 -20.27 15.11 7.50
C ASN A 326 -21.53 14.37 6.99
N ALA A 327 -21.34 13.21 6.34
CA ALA A 327 -22.43 12.40 5.84
C ALA A 327 -22.99 11.51 6.96
N ALA A 328 -24.31 11.35 7.02
CA ALA A 328 -24.99 10.57 8.05
C ALA A 328 -25.92 9.51 7.44
N TYR A 329 -26.28 8.48 8.21
CA TYR A 329 -27.23 7.43 7.79
C TYR A 329 -26.87 6.76 6.46
N LEU A 330 -25.58 6.43 6.31
CA LEU A 330 -24.99 5.71 5.18
C LEU A 330 -24.51 4.32 5.63
N SER A 331 -24.74 3.30 4.80
CA SER A 331 -24.14 1.97 4.99
C SER A 331 -23.50 1.43 3.71
N PHE A 332 -22.45 0.62 3.89
CA PHE A 332 -21.81 -0.17 2.85
C PHE A 332 -21.97 -1.65 3.17
N GLU A 333 -22.46 -2.46 2.23
CA GLU A 333 -22.80 -3.86 2.49
C GLU A 333 -22.35 -4.78 1.35
N GLY A 334 -21.57 -5.81 1.69
CA GLY A 334 -21.13 -6.83 0.73
C GLY A 334 -20.13 -6.34 -0.33
N ILE A 335 -19.40 -5.26 -0.06
CA ILE A 335 -18.37 -4.70 -0.95
C ILE A 335 -16.99 -4.94 -0.35
N THR A 336 -16.07 -5.42 -1.18
CA THR A 336 -14.64 -5.54 -0.86
C THR A 336 -13.91 -4.28 -1.34
N PHE A 337 -12.95 -3.80 -0.54
CA PHE A 337 -12.09 -2.66 -0.85
C PHE A 337 -10.63 -3.09 -0.89
#